data_AF-A0A8S9ZVA0-F1
#
_entry.id   AF-A0A8S9ZVA0-F1
#
_cell.length_a   1.000
_cell.length_b   1.000
_cell.length_c   1.000
_cell.angle_alpha   90.00
_cell.angle_beta   90.00
_cell.angle_gamma   90.00
#
_symmetry.space_group_name_H-M   'P 1'
#
loop_
_entity.id
_entity.type
_entity.pdbx_description
1 polymer ?
#
loop_
_entity_poly.entity_id
_entity_poly.type
_entity_poly.pdbx_seq_one_letter_code
_entity_poly.pdbx_strand_id
1 'polypeptide(L)'
;MAGKSLTNFSELNCLEFGTLKIPYELMNKKFRCSQRIIDQCIFHFQKEFEILEQKLQGRAQPISLNEVSNNISKLNQLVTQFKDDIGQKLREEIEAGQDLDKQVEMLKQAGSSDSTVRKSFYDQRLNRFIVEHLLRIGYFETAQMLADYVGLDIQSQKGVYHVARQVEESLRNKDLSLCLNWVRDNRSRLHRIGSSLETEVRIQHCVELVKSGKIAESLKYVQSFFGSKTDLHGVQWMTNTNLLHLMGLIALGKDSSRSEHQPLLSDERYSTLIQLFKIENDRIYKFCTQSPFSACLQAGIAVHKTPQCKKDANSKCIVCSSVFALSEGLPYTHLSNSRLFCAISGEPFDGEDNRPMMLPNGLMSTKSAFEKLGLNKDPKQVTEEEWKKVLSPEQFEITRKAGTWPAFTKSIDKDKNIIRLPDHSFGRIRTEVRCSVCNAHLGHVFVYGFRIPIPFGEINFTKTPEGETQFGIGSNVNIAGSGAESNLQFSKNKNGTAQIQTGGGVLVDGKKFGTNSTFGGGKEGLNANTDIQAGKHTLHGGVGKESTFIGDLTNAIKEEKENKKPKN
;
A
#
# COMPACT_ATOMS: atom_id res chain seq x y z
N MET A 1 9.62 22.89 -2.08
CA MET A 1 9.18 22.79 -0.67
C MET A 1 8.15 21.67 -0.53
N ALA A 2 8.54 20.41 -0.68
CA ALA A 2 7.65 19.27 -0.50
C ALA A 2 8.49 18.14 0.09
N GLY A 3 8.08 17.61 1.25
CA GLY A 3 8.81 16.52 1.90
C GLY A 3 8.93 16.58 3.42
N LYS A 4 8.19 17.46 4.12
CA LYS A 4 8.08 17.41 5.58
C LYS A 4 6.62 17.52 5.98
N SER A 5 6.16 16.56 6.81
CA SER A 5 4.82 16.41 7.39
C SER A 5 3.76 15.59 6.60
N LEU A 6 4.04 14.32 6.33
CA LEU A 6 3.00 13.29 6.11
C LEU A 6 3.12 12.12 7.13
N THR A 7 3.69 12.40 8.29
CA THR A 7 3.62 11.48 9.43
C THR A 7 2.28 11.70 10.14
N ASN A 8 1.27 10.86 9.83
CA ASN A 8 0.33 10.23 10.80
C ASN A 8 -1.08 9.90 10.27
N PHE A 9 -1.37 10.02 8.98
CA PHE A 9 -2.53 9.34 8.38
C PHE A 9 -2.06 8.55 7.16
N SER A 10 -2.15 7.22 7.22
CA SER A 10 -1.92 6.42 6.01
C SER A 10 -3.02 6.79 5.00
N GLU A 11 -2.68 6.99 3.73
CA GLU A 11 -3.66 7.24 2.66
C GLU A 11 -4.74 6.13 2.61
N LEU A 12 -4.41 4.91 3.08
CA LEU A 12 -5.35 3.81 3.30
C LEU A 12 -6.43 4.11 4.36
N ASN A 13 -6.12 4.88 5.40
CA ASN A 13 -7.13 5.26 6.41
C ASN A 13 -8.21 6.16 5.78
N CYS A 14 -7.85 6.97 4.78
CA CYS A 14 -8.83 7.79 4.06
C CYS A 14 -9.84 6.93 3.29
N LEU A 15 -9.46 5.72 2.86
CA LEU A 15 -10.36 4.79 2.18
C LEU A 15 -11.41 4.19 3.14
N GLU A 16 -11.17 4.22 4.45
CA GLU A 16 -12.14 3.77 5.47
C GLU A 16 -13.21 4.83 5.78
N PHE A 17 -13.11 6.04 5.20
CA PHE A 17 -14.07 7.14 5.42
C PHE A 17 -15.52 6.75 5.09
N GLY A 18 -15.74 5.91 4.07
CA GLY A 18 -17.07 5.43 3.69
C GLY A 18 -17.80 4.70 4.84
N THR A 19 -17.05 4.00 5.68
CA THR A 19 -17.56 3.22 6.82
C THR A 19 -18.32 4.09 7.82
N LEU A 20 -17.84 5.31 8.06
CA LEU A 20 -18.49 6.27 8.97
C LEU A 20 -19.53 7.14 8.24
N LYS A 21 -19.27 7.45 6.97
CA LYS A 21 -20.07 8.41 6.24
C LYS A 21 -21.49 7.92 5.95
N ILE A 22 -21.65 6.64 5.63
CA ILE A 22 -22.94 6.05 5.31
C ILE A 22 -23.88 6.06 6.52
N PRO A 23 -23.51 5.51 7.70
CA PRO A 23 -24.35 5.58 8.89
C PRO A 23 -24.70 7.03 9.27
N TYR A 24 -23.74 7.95 9.15
CA TYR A 24 -23.98 9.37 9.43
C TYR A 24 -25.05 9.98 8.50
N GLU A 25 -24.96 9.73 7.19
CA GLU A 25 -25.96 10.25 6.24
C GLU A 25 -27.34 9.60 6.43
N LEU A 26 -27.39 8.33 6.84
CA LEU A 26 -28.62 7.65 7.20
C LEU A 26 -29.25 8.25 8.46
N MET A 27 -28.46 8.46 9.52
CA MET A 27 -28.90 9.13 10.74
C MET A 27 -29.44 10.54 10.44
N ASN A 28 -28.71 11.33 9.64
CA ASN A 28 -29.15 12.67 9.22
C ASN A 28 -30.45 12.61 8.40
N LYS A 29 -30.62 11.60 7.53
CA LYS A 29 -31.87 11.38 6.80
C LYS A 29 -33.03 11.07 7.74
N LYS A 30 -32.82 10.20 8.74
CA LYS A 30 -33.81 9.86 9.77
C LYS A 30 -34.18 11.06 10.62
N PHE A 31 -33.21 11.78 11.15
CA PHE A 31 -33.38 13.03 11.90
C PHE A 31 -34.23 14.06 11.15
N ARG A 32 -33.90 14.34 9.87
CA ARG A 32 -34.69 15.27 9.04
C ARG A 32 -36.09 14.76 8.70
N CYS A 33 -36.30 13.45 8.72
CA CYS A 33 -37.63 12.86 8.57
C CYS A 33 -38.43 13.05 9.86
N SER A 34 -37.83 12.76 11.03
CA SER A 34 -38.43 13.00 12.35
C SER A 34 -38.86 14.46 12.48
N GLN A 35 -37.97 15.40 12.16
CA GLN A 35 -38.26 16.83 12.23
C GLN A 35 -39.44 17.23 11.34
N ARG A 36 -39.49 16.75 10.09
CA ARG A 36 -40.62 17.02 9.18
C ARG A 36 -41.95 16.46 9.69
N ILE A 37 -41.95 15.27 10.29
CA ILE A 37 -43.15 14.68 10.88
C ILE A 37 -43.60 15.50 12.09
N ILE A 38 -42.67 15.91 12.96
CA ILE A 38 -42.97 16.79 14.09
C ILE A 38 -43.58 18.11 13.62
N ASP A 39 -42.97 18.77 12.62
CA ASP A 39 -43.48 20.02 12.05
C ASP A 39 -44.89 19.84 11.44
N GLN A 40 -45.14 18.72 10.76
CA GLN A 40 -46.46 18.37 10.22
C GLN A 40 -47.49 18.15 11.33
N CYS A 41 -47.13 17.41 12.39
CA CYS A 41 -48.00 17.19 13.54
C CYS A 41 -48.35 18.52 14.22
N ILE A 42 -47.38 19.40 14.43
CA ILE A 42 -47.59 20.74 15.01
C ILE A 42 -48.55 21.56 14.12
N PHE A 43 -48.30 21.59 12.81
CA PHE A 43 -49.15 22.31 11.86
C PHE A 43 -50.59 21.78 11.86
N HIS A 44 -50.78 20.47 11.83
CA HIS A 44 -52.10 19.85 11.87
C HIS A 44 -52.82 20.12 13.21
N PHE A 45 -52.09 20.07 14.32
CA PHE A 45 -52.63 20.39 15.64
C PHE A 45 -53.10 21.85 15.72
N GLN A 46 -52.27 22.80 15.28
CA GLN A 46 -52.60 24.23 15.25
C GLN A 46 -53.84 24.49 14.39
N LYS A 47 -53.89 23.91 13.19
CA LYS A 47 -55.03 24.07 12.27
C LYS A 47 -56.34 23.56 12.87
N GLU A 48 -56.33 22.42 13.56
CA GLU A 48 -57.52 21.90 14.23
C GLU A 48 -57.93 22.75 15.44
N PHE A 49 -56.95 23.29 16.17
CA PHE A 49 -57.21 24.23 17.26
C PHE A 49 -57.82 25.56 16.77
N GLU A 50 -57.33 26.11 15.65
CA GLU A 50 -57.91 27.29 14.99
C GLU A 50 -59.36 27.04 14.56
N ILE A 51 -59.66 25.88 13.97
CA ILE A 51 -61.03 25.50 13.58
C ILE A 51 -61.94 25.41 14.82
N LEU A 52 -61.42 24.90 15.93
CA LEU A 52 -62.13 24.84 17.20
C LEU A 52 -62.39 26.23 17.77
N GLU A 53 -61.38 27.09 17.78
CA GLU A 53 -61.50 28.48 18.25
C GLU A 53 -62.52 29.27 17.42
N GLN A 54 -62.51 29.13 16.10
CA GLN A 54 -63.50 29.73 15.20
C GLN A 54 -64.92 29.24 15.49
N LYS A 55 -65.10 27.95 15.84
CA LYS A 55 -66.41 27.42 16.22
C LYS A 55 -66.90 27.96 17.56
N LEU A 56 -65.99 28.39 18.43
CA LEU A 56 -66.28 28.95 19.75
C LEU A 56 -66.53 30.47 19.70
N GLN A 57 -65.88 31.19 18.79
CA GLN A 57 -66.06 32.64 18.62
C GLN A 57 -67.39 32.97 17.92
N GLY A 58 -68.19 33.88 18.50
CA GLY A 58 -69.38 34.45 17.87
C GLY A 58 -70.69 33.64 17.95
N ARG A 59 -70.76 32.60 18.81
CA ARG A 59 -72.01 31.82 18.99
C ARG A 59 -73.01 32.50 19.93
N ALA A 60 -74.28 32.57 19.50
CA ALA A 60 -75.42 33.03 20.30
C ALA A 60 -76.14 31.90 21.07
N GLN A 61 -75.87 30.63 20.76
CA GLN A 61 -76.49 29.46 21.40
C GLN A 61 -75.44 28.58 22.11
N PRO A 62 -75.80 27.93 23.24
CA PRO A 62 -74.91 27.03 23.97
C PRO A 62 -74.53 25.80 23.12
N ILE A 63 -73.30 25.33 23.29
CA ILE A 63 -72.74 24.19 22.53
C ILE A 63 -73.40 22.89 23.00
N SER A 64 -73.77 22.01 22.05
CA SER A 64 -74.31 20.69 22.41
C SER A 64 -73.24 19.78 23.01
N LEU A 65 -73.61 18.98 24.01
CA LEU A 65 -72.73 17.96 24.61
C LEU A 65 -72.15 16.99 23.56
N ASN A 66 -72.93 16.67 22.52
CA ASN A 66 -72.48 15.81 21.43
C ASN A 66 -71.40 16.47 20.55
N GLU A 67 -71.51 17.77 20.25
CA GLU A 67 -70.44 18.50 19.54
C GLU A 67 -69.15 18.55 20.37
N VAL A 68 -69.24 18.81 21.67
CA VAL A 68 -68.06 18.81 22.56
C VAL A 68 -67.41 17.44 22.61
N SER A 69 -68.21 16.38 22.79
CA SER A 69 -67.72 15.00 22.82
C SER A 69 -67.03 14.59 21.50
N ASN A 70 -67.62 14.94 20.36
CA ASN A 70 -67.03 14.66 19.05
C ASN A 70 -65.71 15.39 18.82
N ASN A 71 -65.62 16.66 19.22
CA ASN A 71 -64.40 17.46 19.11
C ASN A 71 -63.27 16.92 20.00
N ILE A 72 -63.59 16.57 21.26
CA ILE A 72 -62.63 15.95 22.19
C ILE A 72 -62.16 14.60 21.64
N SER A 73 -63.06 13.79 21.10
CA SER A 73 -62.72 12.50 20.50
C SER A 73 -61.78 12.65 19.31
N LYS A 74 -62.04 13.64 18.43
CA LYS A 74 -61.16 13.94 17.29
C LYS A 74 -59.78 14.42 17.73
N LEU A 75 -59.70 15.29 18.74
CA LEU A 75 -58.43 15.73 19.30
C LEU A 75 -57.66 14.57 19.95
N ASN A 76 -58.32 13.72 20.72
CA ASN A 76 -57.70 12.54 21.31
C ASN A 76 -57.17 11.58 20.23
N GLN A 77 -57.91 11.37 19.15
CA GLN A 77 -57.45 10.55 18.03
C GLN A 77 -56.20 11.16 17.37
N LEU A 78 -56.17 12.47 17.13
CA LEU A 78 -55.02 13.16 16.56
C LEU A 78 -53.79 13.09 17.48
N VAL A 79 -53.96 13.34 18.78
CA VAL A 79 -52.87 13.25 19.76
C VAL A 79 -52.31 11.83 19.84
N THR A 80 -53.19 10.81 19.81
CA THR A 80 -52.77 9.40 19.81
C THR A 80 -51.97 9.07 18.56
N GLN A 81 -52.48 9.46 17.39
CA GLN A 81 -51.78 9.27 16.11
C GLN A 81 -50.41 9.96 16.10
N PHE A 82 -50.32 11.21 16.57
CA PHE A 82 -49.05 11.93 16.61
C PHE A 82 -48.07 11.32 17.60
N LYS A 83 -48.55 10.83 18.75
CA LYS A 83 -47.71 10.12 19.71
C LYS A 83 -47.11 8.87 19.09
N ASP A 84 -47.90 8.11 18.32
CA ASP A 84 -47.46 6.89 17.67
C ASP A 84 -46.46 7.19 16.53
N ASP A 85 -46.76 8.18 15.68
CA ASP A 85 -45.91 8.61 14.58
C ASP A 85 -44.55 9.15 15.06
N ILE A 86 -44.57 10.06 16.04
CA ILE A 86 -43.34 10.61 16.65
C ILE A 86 -42.58 9.51 17.38
N GLY A 87 -43.28 8.67 18.14
CA GLY A 87 -42.67 7.55 18.86
C GLY A 87 -41.97 6.56 17.91
N GLN A 88 -42.55 6.27 16.75
CA GLN A 88 -41.92 5.44 15.73
C GLN A 88 -40.68 6.12 15.14
N LYS A 89 -40.77 7.40 14.76
CA LYS A 89 -39.65 8.13 14.15
C LYS A 89 -38.49 8.32 15.12
N LEU A 90 -38.77 8.57 16.39
CA LEU A 90 -37.76 8.66 17.43
C LEU A 90 -37.03 7.33 17.63
N ARG A 91 -37.75 6.19 17.61
CA ARG A 91 -37.10 4.86 17.66
C ARG A 91 -36.16 4.64 16.48
N GLU A 92 -36.60 4.94 15.26
CA GLU A 92 -35.76 4.83 14.05
C GLU A 92 -34.51 5.73 14.13
N GLU A 93 -34.62 6.90 14.75
CA GLU A 93 -33.50 7.83 14.95
C GLU A 93 -32.51 7.32 16.00
N ILE A 94 -33.00 6.80 17.13
CA ILE A 94 -32.17 6.21 18.19
C ILE A 94 -31.39 5.02 17.64
N GLU A 95 -32.03 4.12 16.89
CA GLU A 95 -31.39 2.96 16.26
C GLU A 95 -30.27 3.39 15.31
N ALA A 96 -30.53 4.37 14.44
CA ALA A 96 -29.50 4.92 13.54
C ALA A 96 -28.34 5.60 14.28
N GLY A 97 -28.61 6.22 15.44
CA GLY A 97 -27.57 6.79 16.32
C GLY A 97 -26.70 5.70 16.95
N GLN A 98 -27.31 4.64 17.48
CA GLN A 98 -26.59 3.49 18.05
C GLN A 98 -25.70 2.80 17.01
N ASP A 99 -26.18 2.66 15.77
CA ASP A 99 -25.38 2.12 14.67
C ASP A 99 -24.18 3.00 14.34
N LEU A 100 -24.35 4.33 14.32
CA LEU A 100 -23.24 5.26 14.12
C LEU A 100 -22.21 5.16 15.25
N ASP A 101 -22.66 5.08 16.50
CA ASP A 101 -21.78 4.96 17.66
C ASP A 101 -20.93 3.68 17.62
N LYS A 102 -21.52 2.52 17.25
CA LYS A 102 -20.76 1.27 17.05
C LYS A 102 -19.61 1.45 16.04
N GLN A 103 -19.88 2.13 14.93
CA GLN A 103 -18.89 2.36 13.88
C GLN A 103 -17.79 3.34 14.33
N VAL A 104 -18.16 4.36 15.10
CA VAL A 104 -17.20 5.29 15.72
C VAL A 104 -16.29 4.55 16.70
N GLU A 105 -16.85 3.71 17.57
CA GLU A 105 -16.06 2.92 18.53
C GLU A 105 -15.11 1.95 17.82
N MET A 106 -15.56 1.30 16.74
CA MET A 106 -14.67 0.48 15.91
C MET A 106 -13.51 1.30 15.33
N LEU A 107 -13.76 2.49 14.78
CA LEU A 107 -12.72 3.33 14.19
C LEU A 107 -11.73 3.89 15.24
N LYS A 108 -12.18 4.14 16.47
CA LYS A 108 -11.31 4.56 17.58
C LYS A 108 -10.22 3.53 17.89
N GLN A 109 -10.45 2.24 17.59
CA GLN A 109 -9.45 1.18 17.77
C GLN A 109 -8.17 1.44 16.98
N ALA A 110 -8.24 2.13 15.84
CA ALA A 110 -7.07 2.51 15.04
C ALA A 110 -6.10 3.43 15.80
N GLY A 111 -6.61 4.26 16.70
CA GLY A 111 -5.86 5.19 17.55
C GLY A 111 -5.59 4.68 18.96
N SER A 112 -5.93 3.43 19.27
CA SER A 112 -5.74 2.85 20.60
C SER A 112 -4.27 2.87 21.04
N SER A 113 -4.01 3.07 22.33
CA SER A 113 -2.66 2.92 22.92
C SER A 113 -2.22 1.46 22.94
N ASP A 114 -3.16 0.52 22.96
CA ASP A 114 -2.92 -0.92 22.93
C ASP A 114 -2.52 -1.40 21.52
N SER A 115 -1.32 -1.98 21.41
CA SER A 115 -0.79 -2.49 20.15
C SER A 115 -1.55 -3.69 19.59
N THR A 116 -2.15 -4.52 20.45
CA THR A 116 -2.90 -5.71 20.06
C THR A 116 -4.24 -5.33 19.41
N VAL A 117 -4.95 -4.36 20.00
CA VAL A 117 -6.20 -3.80 19.48
C VAL A 117 -5.96 -3.13 18.13
N ARG A 118 -4.91 -2.30 18.02
CA ARG A 118 -4.54 -1.69 16.74
C ARG A 118 -4.26 -2.74 15.67
N LYS A 119 -3.48 -3.78 16.00
CA LYS A 119 -3.15 -4.85 15.05
C LYS A 119 -4.41 -5.58 14.55
N SER A 120 -5.30 -5.97 15.48
CA SER A 120 -6.59 -6.59 15.15
C SER A 120 -7.43 -5.74 14.20
N PHE A 121 -7.51 -4.43 14.45
CA PHE A 121 -8.24 -3.49 13.58
C PHE A 121 -7.72 -3.49 12.13
N TYR A 122 -6.38 -3.45 11.96
CA TYR A 122 -5.75 -3.46 10.64
C TYR A 122 -5.84 -4.83 9.96
N ASP A 123 -5.76 -5.93 10.71
CA ASP A 123 -5.92 -7.29 10.20
C ASP A 123 -7.33 -7.50 9.61
N GLN A 124 -8.36 -6.85 10.17
CA GLN A 124 -9.73 -6.91 9.68
C GLN A 124 -10.05 -5.92 8.53
N ARG A 125 -9.13 -5.00 8.18
CA ARG A 125 -9.36 -3.99 7.13
C ARG A 125 -9.74 -4.61 5.79
N LEU A 126 -9.02 -5.64 5.39
CA LEU A 126 -9.27 -6.32 4.13
C LEU A 126 -10.69 -6.90 4.09
N ASN A 127 -11.15 -7.49 5.19
CA ASN A 127 -12.51 -8.02 5.28
C ASN A 127 -13.55 -6.91 5.11
N ARG A 128 -13.38 -5.75 5.76
CA ARG A 128 -14.27 -4.59 5.58
C ARG A 128 -14.34 -4.15 4.12
N PHE A 129 -13.18 -4.04 3.46
CA PHE A 129 -13.11 -3.66 2.05
C PHE A 129 -13.74 -4.68 1.12
N ILE A 130 -13.56 -5.98 1.38
CA ILE A 130 -14.19 -7.05 0.62
C ILE A 130 -15.71 -7.00 0.80
N VAL A 131 -16.21 -6.87 2.03
CA VAL A 131 -17.64 -6.78 2.31
C VAL A 131 -18.27 -5.61 1.57
N GLU A 132 -17.69 -4.41 1.65
CA GLU A 132 -18.18 -3.25 0.91
C GLU A 132 -18.15 -3.48 -0.60
N HIS A 133 -17.09 -4.08 -1.13
CA HIS A 133 -17.00 -4.42 -2.55
C HIS A 133 -18.14 -5.36 -2.97
N LEU A 134 -18.37 -6.44 -2.21
CA LEU A 134 -19.46 -7.39 -2.45
C LEU A 134 -20.84 -6.71 -2.44
N LEU A 135 -21.08 -5.77 -1.51
CA LEU A 135 -22.32 -4.98 -1.49
C LEU A 135 -22.49 -4.13 -2.76
N ARG A 136 -21.41 -3.50 -3.24
CA ARG A 136 -21.44 -2.69 -4.48
C ARG A 136 -21.74 -3.52 -5.73
N ILE A 137 -21.23 -4.74 -5.80
CA ILE A 137 -21.47 -5.63 -6.95
C ILE A 137 -22.78 -6.43 -6.83
N GLY A 138 -23.46 -6.36 -5.69
CA GLY A 138 -24.79 -6.96 -5.46
C GLY A 138 -24.79 -8.36 -4.84
N TYR A 139 -23.66 -8.82 -4.28
CA TYR A 139 -23.56 -10.12 -3.61
C TYR A 139 -23.89 -9.96 -2.12
N PHE A 140 -25.15 -9.63 -1.82
CA PHE A 140 -25.60 -9.24 -0.49
C PHE A 140 -25.54 -10.37 0.55
N GLU A 141 -25.85 -11.61 0.14
CA GLU A 141 -25.83 -12.79 1.00
C GLU A 141 -24.39 -13.15 1.36
N THR A 142 -23.49 -13.14 0.36
CA THR A 142 -22.06 -13.40 0.58
C THR A 142 -21.42 -12.34 1.47
N ALA A 143 -21.78 -11.07 1.24
CA ALA A 143 -21.36 -9.97 2.10
C ALA A 143 -21.82 -10.16 3.55
N GLN A 144 -23.08 -10.60 3.75
CA GLN A 144 -23.62 -10.89 5.08
C GLN A 144 -22.89 -12.04 5.76
N MET A 145 -22.66 -13.16 5.06
CA MET A 145 -21.94 -14.30 5.62
C MET A 145 -20.52 -13.93 6.07
N LEU A 146 -19.79 -13.14 5.27
CA LEU A 146 -18.47 -12.66 5.65
C LEU A 146 -18.53 -11.68 6.82
N ALA A 147 -19.54 -10.80 6.84
CA ALA A 147 -19.74 -9.88 7.94
C ALA A 147 -20.02 -10.61 9.26
N ASP A 148 -20.90 -11.62 9.25
CA ASP A 148 -21.23 -12.42 10.42
C ASP A 148 -20.02 -13.21 10.94
N TYR A 149 -19.19 -13.75 10.03
CA TYR A 149 -17.96 -14.46 10.38
C TYR A 149 -16.93 -13.56 11.09
N VAL A 150 -16.83 -12.29 10.67
CA VAL A 150 -15.85 -11.32 11.21
C VAL A 150 -16.43 -10.50 12.38
N GLY A 151 -17.75 -10.55 12.60
CA GLY A 151 -18.45 -9.75 13.60
C GLY A 151 -18.66 -8.29 13.18
N LEU A 152 -18.89 -8.04 11.89
CA LEU A 152 -19.14 -6.69 11.34
C LEU A 152 -20.64 -6.43 11.20
N ASP A 153 -21.11 -5.30 11.72
CA ASP A 153 -22.48 -4.83 11.48
C ASP A 153 -22.55 -4.03 10.17
N ILE A 154 -23.32 -4.56 9.21
CA ILE A 154 -23.45 -3.99 7.87
C ILE A 154 -24.89 -3.67 7.47
N GLN A 155 -25.88 -3.78 8.37
CA GLN A 155 -27.30 -3.68 7.99
C GLN A 155 -27.62 -2.35 7.32
N SER A 156 -27.17 -1.26 7.94
CA SER A 156 -27.30 0.10 7.41
C SER A 156 -26.68 0.25 6.00
N GLN A 157 -25.48 -0.27 5.79
CA GLN A 157 -24.76 -0.19 4.52
C GLN A 157 -25.42 -1.06 3.44
N LYS A 158 -25.76 -2.29 3.80
CA LYS A 158 -26.49 -3.26 2.96
C LYS A 158 -27.79 -2.68 2.45
N GLY A 159 -28.57 -2.01 3.31
CA GLY A 159 -29.81 -1.36 2.92
C GLY A 159 -29.63 -0.30 1.83
N VAL A 160 -28.58 0.53 1.92
CA VAL A 160 -28.31 1.58 0.92
C VAL A 160 -27.96 0.96 -0.44
N TYR A 161 -27.06 -0.02 -0.47
CA TYR A 161 -26.68 -0.70 -1.71
C TYR A 161 -27.82 -1.52 -2.30
N HIS A 162 -28.65 -2.15 -1.47
CA HIS A 162 -29.83 -2.88 -1.92
C HIS A 162 -30.85 -1.98 -2.59
N VAL A 163 -31.19 -0.83 -1.99
CA VAL A 163 -32.10 0.15 -2.63
C VAL A 163 -31.52 0.65 -3.95
N ALA A 164 -30.22 0.96 -3.99
CA ALA A 164 -29.58 1.37 -5.24
C ALA A 164 -29.70 0.29 -6.33
N ARG A 165 -29.49 -0.98 -5.96
CA ARG A 165 -29.61 -2.11 -6.87
C ARG A 165 -31.04 -2.30 -7.40
N GLN A 166 -32.04 -2.18 -6.54
CA GLN A 166 -33.45 -2.26 -6.95
C GLN A 166 -33.82 -1.15 -7.93
N VAL A 167 -33.31 0.07 -7.72
CA VAL A 167 -33.52 1.17 -8.67
C VAL A 167 -32.85 0.88 -10.01
N GLU A 168 -31.61 0.36 -10.01
CA GLU A 168 -30.94 -0.04 -11.25
C GLU A 168 -31.71 -1.11 -12.03
N GLU A 169 -32.21 -2.14 -11.33
CA GLU A 169 -32.97 -3.24 -11.95
C GLU A 169 -34.32 -2.77 -12.48
N SER A 170 -35.02 -1.91 -11.73
CA SER A 170 -36.24 -1.23 -12.17
C SER A 170 -35.99 -0.47 -13.48
N LEU A 171 -34.93 0.33 -13.54
CA LEU A 171 -34.56 1.08 -14.74
C LEU A 171 -34.20 0.16 -15.92
N ARG A 172 -33.49 -0.96 -15.69
CA ARG A 172 -33.22 -1.96 -16.74
C ARG A 172 -34.50 -2.57 -17.30
N ASN A 173 -35.49 -2.78 -16.43
CA ASN A 173 -36.82 -3.29 -16.79
C ASN A 173 -37.74 -2.18 -17.34
N LYS A 174 -37.19 -0.99 -17.62
CA LYS A 174 -37.90 0.19 -18.12
C LYS A 174 -38.97 0.76 -17.17
N ASP A 175 -38.96 0.33 -15.90
CA ASP A 175 -39.81 0.87 -14.85
C ASP A 175 -39.11 2.03 -14.14
N LEU A 176 -39.75 3.21 -14.17
CA LEU A 176 -39.24 4.44 -13.55
C LEU A 176 -39.71 4.63 -12.10
N SER A 177 -40.62 3.79 -11.60
CA SER A 177 -41.33 4.00 -10.34
C SER A 177 -40.39 4.07 -9.14
N LEU A 178 -39.45 3.12 -9.01
CA LEU A 178 -38.48 3.12 -7.92
C LEU A 178 -37.50 4.29 -8.02
N CYS A 179 -37.08 4.65 -9.24
CA CYS A 179 -36.18 5.78 -9.45
C CYS A 179 -36.86 7.11 -9.09
N LEU A 180 -38.10 7.32 -9.51
CA LEU A 180 -38.90 8.51 -9.17
C LEU A 180 -39.15 8.62 -7.66
N ASN A 181 -39.43 7.51 -6.98
CA ASN A 181 -39.55 7.48 -5.52
C ASN A 181 -38.23 7.84 -4.85
N TRP A 182 -37.11 7.29 -5.32
CA TRP A 182 -35.79 7.63 -4.79
C TRP A 182 -35.43 9.11 -5.01
N VAL A 183 -35.76 9.66 -6.17
CA VAL A 183 -35.57 11.09 -6.49
C VAL A 183 -36.40 11.96 -5.55
N ARG A 184 -37.67 11.61 -5.30
CA ARG A 184 -38.54 12.31 -4.36
C ARG A 184 -37.93 12.33 -2.95
N ASP A 185 -37.45 11.18 -2.48
CA ASP A 185 -36.88 11.03 -1.15
C ASP A 185 -35.56 11.81 -0.96
N ASN A 186 -34.85 12.06 -2.05
CA ASN A 186 -33.54 12.73 -2.05
C ASN A 186 -33.56 14.12 -2.71
N ARG A 187 -34.72 14.68 -3.04
CA ARG A 187 -34.89 15.92 -3.82
C ARG A 187 -34.05 17.09 -3.32
N SER A 188 -34.08 17.35 -2.01
CA SER A 188 -33.32 18.45 -1.41
C SER A 188 -31.80 18.26 -1.52
N ARG A 189 -31.31 17.02 -1.50
CA ARG A 189 -29.89 16.68 -1.66
C ARG A 189 -29.47 16.80 -3.13
N LEU A 190 -30.30 16.29 -4.04
CA LEU A 190 -30.10 16.41 -5.49
C LEU A 190 -30.00 17.88 -5.92
N HIS A 191 -30.87 18.74 -5.37
CA HIS A 191 -30.81 20.18 -5.62
C HIS A 191 -29.51 20.81 -5.12
N ARG A 192 -29.05 20.48 -3.90
CA ARG A 192 -27.80 21.01 -3.33
C ARG A 192 -26.56 20.63 -4.14
N ILE A 193 -26.55 19.46 -4.77
CA ILE A 193 -25.43 19.01 -5.60
C ILE A 193 -25.58 19.41 -7.08
N GLY A 194 -26.64 20.14 -7.43
CA GLY A 194 -26.90 20.58 -8.81
C GLY A 194 -27.13 19.42 -9.78
N SER A 195 -27.77 18.33 -9.34
CA SER A 195 -28.01 17.16 -10.19
C SER A 195 -29.09 17.41 -11.23
N SER A 196 -28.89 16.89 -12.45
CA SER A 196 -29.90 16.86 -13.51
C SER A 196 -30.79 15.61 -13.48
N LEU A 197 -30.53 14.65 -12.59
CA LEU A 197 -31.22 13.35 -12.56
C LEU A 197 -32.74 13.46 -12.43
N GLU A 198 -33.23 14.35 -11.56
CA GLU A 198 -34.68 14.58 -11.41
C GLU A 198 -35.31 14.99 -12.75
N THR A 199 -34.66 15.91 -13.46
CA THR A 199 -35.13 16.41 -14.76
C THR A 199 -35.13 15.28 -15.78
N GLU A 200 -34.03 14.54 -15.92
CA GLU A 200 -33.89 13.51 -16.96
C GLU A 200 -34.83 12.31 -16.76
N VAL A 201 -35.05 11.88 -15.52
CA VAL A 201 -36.00 10.79 -15.20
C VAL A 201 -37.45 11.23 -15.42
N ARG A 202 -37.78 12.48 -15.09
CA ARG A 202 -39.12 13.04 -15.38
C ARG A 202 -39.36 13.21 -16.88
N ILE A 203 -38.34 13.61 -17.64
CA ILE A 203 -38.41 13.62 -19.11
C ILE A 203 -38.69 12.21 -19.63
N GLN A 204 -37.97 11.19 -19.15
CA GLN A 204 -38.21 9.81 -19.57
C GLN A 204 -39.63 9.35 -19.24
N HIS A 205 -40.17 9.73 -18.08
CA HIS A 205 -41.55 9.40 -17.72
C HIS A 205 -42.56 9.97 -18.72
N CYS A 206 -42.38 11.23 -19.14
CA CYS A 206 -43.19 11.83 -20.18
C CYS A 206 -43.04 11.12 -21.53
N VAL A 207 -41.81 10.70 -21.90
CA VAL A 207 -41.57 9.92 -23.11
C VAL A 207 -42.38 8.61 -23.09
N GLU A 208 -42.40 7.88 -21.97
CA GLU A 208 -43.18 6.64 -21.87
C GLU A 208 -44.70 6.88 -21.91
N LEU A 209 -45.19 8.01 -21.37
CA LEU A 209 -46.59 8.42 -21.54
C LEU A 209 -46.92 8.71 -23.01
N VAL A 210 -46.04 9.39 -23.73
CA VAL A 210 -46.22 9.67 -25.16
C VAL A 210 -46.21 8.39 -25.99
N LYS A 211 -45.27 7.46 -25.72
CA LYS A 211 -45.23 6.12 -26.35
C LYS A 211 -46.51 5.33 -26.11
N SER A 212 -47.09 5.47 -24.92
CA SER A 212 -48.37 4.85 -24.55
C SER A 212 -49.60 5.55 -25.17
N GLY A 213 -49.42 6.66 -25.90
CA GLY A 213 -50.49 7.45 -26.48
C GLY A 213 -51.20 8.40 -25.51
N LYS A 214 -50.70 8.55 -24.29
CA LYS A 214 -51.28 9.36 -23.22
C LYS A 214 -50.77 10.81 -23.24
N ILE A 215 -50.95 11.49 -24.37
CA ILE A 215 -50.42 12.84 -24.62
C ILE A 215 -50.95 13.86 -23.60
N ALA A 216 -52.24 13.82 -23.28
CA ALA A 216 -52.85 14.75 -22.33
C ALA A 216 -52.32 14.58 -20.89
N GLU A 217 -52.04 13.35 -20.46
CA GLU A 217 -51.41 13.07 -19.17
C GLU A 217 -49.97 13.58 -19.15
N SER A 218 -49.21 13.35 -20.23
CA SER A 218 -47.85 13.87 -20.37
C SER A 218 -47.81 15.41 -20.28
N LEU A 219 -48.73 16.11 -20.95
CA LEU A 219 -48.79 17.57 -20.91
C LEU A 219 -49.11 18.10 -19.50
N LYS A 220 -50.08 17.49 -18.81
CA LYS A 220 -50.39 17.83 -17.42
C LYS A 220 -49.19 17.61 -16.50
N TYR A 221 -48.47 16.51 -16.70
CA TYR A 221 -47.26 16.20 -15.93
C TYR A 221 -46.19 17.27 -16.16
N VAL A 222 -45.95 17.67 -17.41
CA VAL A 222 -45.01 18.75 -17.74
C VAL A 222 -45.42 20.07 -17.08
N GLN A 223 -46.70 20.45 -17.13
CA GLN A 223 -47.20 21.65 -16.48
C GLN A 223 -46.98 21.63 -14.96
N SER A 224 -47.14 20.47 -14.32
CA SER A 224 -46.98 20.35 -12.87
C SER A 224 -45.53 20.43 -12.38
N PHE A 225 -44.57 19.91 -13.16
CA PHE A 225 -43.17 19.81 -12.72
C PHE A 225 -42.22 20.81 -13.40
N PHE A 226 -42.53 21.23 -14.63
CA PHE A 226 -41.72 22.16 -15.42
C PHE A 226 -42.44 23.48 -15.72
N GLY A 227 -43.74 23.59 -15.38
CA GLY A 227 -44.60 24.73 -15.72
C GLY A 227 -44.74 25.81 -14.66
N SER A 228 -43.77 25.98 -13.74
CA SER A 228 -43.80 27.12 -12.81
C SER A 228 -43.91 28.43 -13.60
N LYS A 229 -44.87 29.31 -13.23
CA LYS A 229 -45.16 30.58 -13.94
C LYS A 229 -43.95 31.52 -14.04
N THR A 230 -42.95 31.36 -13.18
CA THR A 230 -41.69 32.13 -13.21
C THR A 230 -40.67 31.59 -14.21
N ASP A 231 -40.88 30.38 -14.74
CA ASP A 231 -39.90 29.59 -15.48
C ASP A 231 -40.41 29.12 -16.85
N LEU A 232 -41.60 29.55 -17.30
CA LEU A 232 -42.10 29.28 -18.66
C LEU A 232 -41.16 29.82 -19.77
N HIS A 233 -40.22 30.71 -19.42
CA HIS A 233 -39.08 31.16 -20.22
C HIS A 233 -37.74 31.02 -19.46
N GLY A 234 -37.69 30.10 -18.49
CA GLY A 234 -36.59 29.91 -17.56
C GLY A 234 -35.31 29.36 -18.20
N VAL A 235 -34.18 29.56 -17.52
CA VAL A 235 -32.86 29.04 -17.90
C VAL A 235 -32.93 27.54 -18.21
N GLN A 236 -33.76 26.78 -17.47
CA GLN A 236 -33.89 25.33 -17.63
C GLN A 236 -34.45 24.91 -19.00
N TRP A 237 -35.38 25.69 -19.57
CA TRP A 237 -35.95 25.45 -20.90
C TRP A 237 -34.99 25.83 -22.03
N MET A 238 -34.18 26.88 -21.82
CA MET A 238 -33.18 27.32 -22.80
C MET A 238 -31.92 26.45 -22.81
N THR A 239 -31.58 25.83 -21.69
CA THR A 239 -30.33 25.06 -21.54
C THR A 239 -30.52 23.55 -21.72
N ASN A 240 -31.72 23.01 -21.52
CA ASN A 240 -31.97 21.57 -21.64
C ASN A 240 -32.60 21.20 -22.99
N THR A 241 -31.75 20.78 -23.93
CA THR A 241 -32.16 20.31 -25.27
C THR A 241 -33.14 19.13 -25.21
N ASN A 242 -33.01 18.23 -24.22
CA ASN A 242 -33.92 17.08 -24.08
C ASN A 242 -35.35 17.53 -23.74
N LEU A 243 -35.52 18.61 -22.96
CA LEU A 243 -36.83 19.15 -22.61
C LEU A 243 -37.52 19.78 -23.84
N LEU A 244 -36.77 20.45 -24.70
CA LEU A 244 -37.28 20.97 -25.98
C LEU A 244 -37.67 19.84 -26.93
N HIS A 245 -36.82 18.81 -27.06
CA HIS A 245 -37.14 17.63 -27.86
C HIS A 245 -38.36 16.88 -27.32
N LEU A 246 -38.58 16.85 -25.99
CA LEU A 246 -39.79 16.27 -25.40
C LEU A 246 -41.05 17.03 -25.83
N MET A 247 -41.02 18.37 -25.87
CA MET A 247 -42.18 19.14 -26.33
C MET A 247 -42.47 18.90 -27.81
N GLY A 248 -41.43 18.79 -28.65
CA GLY A 248 -41.57 18.37 -30.04
C GLY A 248 -42.21 16.99 -30.17
N LEU A 249 -41.77 16.03 -29.35
CA LEU A 249 -42.34 14.68 -29.28
C LEU A 249 -43.82 14.69 -28.86
N ILE A 250 -44.18 15.48 -27.84
CA ILE A 250 -45.57 15.65 -27.37
C ILE A 250 -46.45 16.23 -28.49
N ALA A 251 -45.94 17.21 -29.24
CA ALA A 251 -46.66 17.84 -30.34
C ALA A 251 -46.86 16.89 -31.54
N LEU A 252 -45.86 16.05 -31.85
CA LEU A 252 -45.93 15.06 -32.93
C LEU A 252 -46.70 13.79 -32.55
N GLY A 253 -46.85 13.51 -31.25
CA GLY A 253 -47.60 12.36 -30.74
C GLY A 253 -46.99 11.02 -31.17
N LYS A 254 -47.85 10.10 -31.65
CA LYS A 254 -47.43 8.75 -32.08
C LYS A 254 -46.66 8.73 -33.41
N ASP A 255 -46.73 9.80 -34.20
CA ASP A 255 -46.05 9.91 -35.50
C ASP A 255 -44.58 10.38 -35.36
N SER A 256 -43.96 10.08 -34.23
CA SER A 256 -42.67 10.61 -33.77
C SER A 256 -41.44 9.92 -34.35
N SER A 257 -41.56 9.19 -35.46
CA SER A 257 -40.43 8.48 -36.10
C SER A 257 -39.35 9.40 -36.73
N ARG A 258 -39.49 10.73 -36.59
CA ARG A 258 -38.54 11.73 -37.11
C ARG A 258 -37.17 11.62 -36.41
N SER A 259 -36.09 11.78 -37.17
CA SER A 259 -34.70 11.55 -36.73
C SER A 259 -34.27 12.40 -35.53
N GLU A 260 -34.82 13.60 -35.35
CA GLU A 260 -34.41 14.57 -34.32
C GLU A 260 -34.82 14.17 -32.89
N HIS A 261 -35.85 13.33 -32.73
CA HIS A 261 -36.34 12.88 -31.42
C HIS A 261 -35.97 11.42 -31.09
N GLN A 262 -35.35 10.71 -32.04
CA GLN A 262 -34.86 9.33 -31.86
C GLN A 262 -33.98 9.13 -30.61
N PRO A 263 -33.10 10.09 -30.21
CA PRO A 263 -32.30 9.92 -28.99
C PRO A 263 -33.14 9.78 -27.71
N LEU A 264 -34.32 10.41 -27.63
CA LEU A 264 -35.23 10.27 -26.47
C LEU A 264 -35.99 8.94 -26.49
N LEU A 265 -36.23 8.38 -27.67
CA LEU A 265 -36.94 7.12 -27.85
C LEU A 265 -36.01 5.90 -27.76
N SER A 266 -34.70 6.11 -27.84
CA SER A 266 -33.69 5.04 -27.79
C SER A 266 -33.67 4.33 -26.44
N ASP A 267 -33.59 3.00 -26.50
CA ASP A 267 -33.40 2.15 -25.31
C ASP A 267 -32.05 2.40 -24.61
N GLU A 268 -31.05 2.92 -25.33
CA GLU A 268 -29.76 3.30 -24.74
C GLU A 268 -29.90 4.38 -23.67
N ARG A 269 -30.96 5.19 -23.73
CA ARG A 269 -31.24 6.23 -22.74
C ARG A 269 -31.41 5.66 -21.33
N TYR A 270 -31.97 4.46 -21.18
CA TYR A 270 -32.05 3.79 -19.88
C TYR A 270 -30.66 3.46 -19.33
N SER A 271 -29.71 3.07 -20.18
CA SER A 271 -28.32 2.87 -19.77
C SER A 271 -27.68 4.18 -19.29
N THR A 272 -27.94 5.29 -19.98
CA THR A 272 -27.49 6.63 -19.55
C THR A 272 -28.12 7.03 -18.20
N LEU A 273 -29.42 6.80 -18.01
CA LEU A 273 -30.11 7.09 -16.76
C LEU A 273 -29.58 6.25 -15.60
N ILE A 274 -29.26 4.97 -15.83
CA ILE A 274 -28.64 4.09 -14.83
C ILE A 274 -27.26 4.64 -14.43
N GLN A 275 -26.44 5.07 -15.39
CA GLN A 275 -25.12 5.65 -15.09
C GLN A 275 -25.25 6.98 -14.33
N LEU A 276 -26.17 7.85 -14.76
CA LEU A 276 -26.45 9.10 -14.05
C LEU A 276 -26.92 8.83 -12.62
N PHE A 277 -27.85 7.89 -12.44
CA PHE A 277 -28.31 7.48 -11.12
C PHE A 277 -27.15 6.98 -10.24
N LYS A 278 -26.26 6.13 -10.76
CA LYS A 278 -25.09 5.64 -10.01
C LYS A 278 -24.20 6.77 -9.54
N ILE A 279 -23.84 7.68 -10.44
CA ILE A 279 -22.99 8.84 -10.12
C ILE A 279 -23.64 9.69 -9.03
N GLU A 280 -24.94 9.96 -9.13
CA GLU A 280 -25.63 10.81 -8.17
C GLU A 280 -25.87 10.12 -6.83
N ASN A 281 -26.13 8.82 -6.83
CA ASN A 281 -26.18 8.01 -5.62
C ASN A 281 -24.82 8.03 -4.90
N ASP A 282 -23.73 7.88 -5.64
CA ASP A 282 -22.36 7.97 -5.12
C ASP A 282 -22.07 9.36 -4.54
N ARG A 283 -22.47 10.44 -5.22
CA ARG A 283 -22.28 11.82 -4.72
C ARG A 283 -23.09 12.10 -3.46
N ILE A 284 -24.30 11.57 -3.37
CA ILE A 284 -25.19 11.73 -2.22
C ILE A 284 -24.60 11.08 -0.97
N TYR A 285 -24.15 9.83 -1.08
CA TYR A 285 -23.55 9.10 0.04
C TYR A 285 -22.04 9.32 0.18
N LYS A 286 -21.43 10.07 -0.74
CA LYS A 286 -19.99 10.31 -0.87
C LYS A 286 -19.19 9.02 -0.95
N PHE A 287 -19.67 8.07 -1.73
CA PHE A 287 -18.91 6.87 -2.06
C PHE A 287 -17.66 7.23 -2.86
N CYS A 288 -16.57 6.51 -2.61
CA CYS A 288 -15.48 6.47 -3.58
C CYS A 288 -16.01 5.88 -4.89
N THR A 289 -15.64 6.48 -6.02
CA THR A 289 -16.02 6.02 -7.37
C THR A 289 -15.57 4.58 -7.63
N GLN A 290 -14.41 4.21 -7.08
CA GLN A 290 -13.96 2.82 -7.01
C GLN A 290 -14.08 2.30 -5.58
N SER A 291 -14.38 1.01 -5.42
CA SER A 291 -14.34 0.39 -4.10
C SER A 291 -12.90 0.45 -3.54
N PRO A 292 -12.72 0.71 -2.23
CA PRO A 292 -11.43 0.60 -1.53
C PRO A 292 -10.67 -0.70 -1.84
N PHE A 293 -11.37 -1.83 -1.92
CA PHE A 293 -10.78 -3.11 -2.31
C PHE A 293 -10.10 -3.04 -3.68
N SER A 294 -10.84 -2.62 -4.72
CA SER A 294 -10.31 -2.46 -6.08
C SER A 294 -9.16 -1.47 -6.13
N ALA A 295 -9.24 -0.34 -5.42
CA ALA A 295 -8.18 0.66 -5.39
C ALA A 295 -6.89 0.08 -4.77
N CYS A 296 -6.99 -0.60 -3.63
CA CYS A 296 -5.85 -1.27 -3.00
C CYS A 296 -5.27 -2.39 -3.87
N LEU A 297 -6.13 -3.21 -4.50
CA LEU A 297 -5.69 -4.27 -5.40
C LEU A 297 -4.94 -3.71 -6.60
N GLN A 298 -5.47 -2.68 -7.26
CA GLN A 298 -4.83 -2.03 -8.39
C GLN A 298 -3.52 -1.36 -8.00
N ALA A 299 -3.48 -0.68 -6.85
CA ALA A 299 -2.24 -0.10 -6.32
C ALA A 299 -1.16 -1.18 -6.09
N GLY A 300 -1.54 -2.31 -5.47
CA GLY A 300 -0.64 -3.44 -5.28
C GLY A 300 -0.11 -4.02 -6.59
N ILE A 301 -0.98 -4.21 -7.59
CA ILE A 301 -0.59 -4.69 -8.91
C ILE A 301 0.36 -3.69 -9.59
N ALA A 302 0.07 -2.39 -9.52
CA ALA A 302 0.88 -1.33 -10.13
C ALA A 302 2.31 -1.28 -9.57
N VAL A 303 2.49 -1.55 -8.28
CA VAL A 303 3.82 -1.66 -7.65
C VAL A 303 4.66 -2.77 -8.28
N HIS A 304 4.04 -3.88 -8.68
CA HIS A 304 4.72 -5.01 -9.30
C HIS A 304 4.82 -4.92 -10.83
N LYS A 305 4.05 -4.02 -11.45
CA LYS A 305 3.98 -3.87 -12.91
C LYS A 305 5.14 -3.05 -13.42
N THR A 306 6.01 -3.69 -14.22
CA THR A 306 7.14 -3.02 -14.89
C THR A 306 6.87 -2.89 -16.40
N PRO A 307 7.59 -2.00 -17.12
CA PRO A 307 7.50 -1.91 -18.58
C PRO A 307 7.86 -3.20 -19.33
N GLN A 308 8.46 -4.18 -18.63
CA GLN A 308 8.88 -5.46 -19.19
C GLN A 308 7.78 -6.54 -19.05
N CYS A 309 6.74 -6.28 -18.26
CA CYS A 309 5.65 -7.25 -18.05
C CYS A 309 4.90 -7.52 -19.35
N LYS A 310 4.71 -8.81 -19.67
CA LYS A 310 3.96 -9.28 -20.85
C LYS A 310 3.08 -10.46 -20.43
N LYS A 311 1.99 -10.68 -21.16
CA LYS A 311 1.09 -11.81 -20.91
C LYS A 311 1.84 -13.11 -21.14
N ASP A 312 2.07 -13.87 -20.09
CA ASP A 312 2.71 -15.17 -20.14
C ASP A 312 2.23 -16.03 -18.97
N ALA A 313 1.41 -17.04 -19.29
CA ALA A 313 0.82 -17.94 -18.30
C ALA A 313 1.87 -18.78 -17.55
N ASN A 314 3.05 -19.00 -18.14
CA ASN A 314 4.14 -19.76 -17.54
C ASN A 314 5.13 -18.87 -16.77
N SER A 315 4.91 -17.55 -16.78
CA SER A 315 5.78 -16.61 -16.07
C SER A 315 5.61 -16.75 -14.57
N LYS A 316 6.73 -16.74 -13.85
CA LYS A 316 6.76 -16.68 -12.39
C LYS A 316 6.43 -15.27 -11.85
N CYS A 317 6.35 -14.27 -12.72
CA CYS A 317 5.90 -12.93 -12.34
C CYS A 317 4.37 -12.92 -12.19
N ILE A 318 3.88 -12.61 -10.99
CA ILE A 318 2.44 -12.57 -10.66
C ILE A 318 1.65 -11.69 -11.65
N VAL A 319 2.23 -10.55 -12.05
CA VAL A 319 1.62 -9.62 -13.02
C VAL A 319 1.54 -10.23 -14.41
N CYS A 320 2.55 -10.99 -14.84
CA CYS A 320 2.60 -11.58 -16.18
C CYS A 320 1.69 -12.80 -16.32
N SER A 321 1.49 -13.54 -15.23
CA SER A 321 0.68 -14.76 -15.21
C SER A 321 -0.74 -14.51 -14.68
N SER A 322 -0.91 -14.45 -13.35
CA SER A 322 -2.21 -14.56 -12.69
C SER A 322 -3.09 -13.33 -12.81
N VAL A 323 -2.51 -12.13 -12.80
CA VAL A 323 -3.28 -10.87 -12.74
C VAL A 323 -3.07 -9.97 -13.96
N PHE A 324 -2.56 -10.51 -15.06
CA PHE A 324 -2.21 -9.70 -16.25
C PHE A 324 -3.39 -8.87 -16.76
N ALA A 325 -4.57 -9.48 -16.87
CA ALA A 325 -5.79 -8.78 -17.32
C ALA A 325 -6.18 -7.62 -16.38
N LEU A 326 -5.97 -7.78 -15.06
CA LEU A 326 -6.24 -6.72 -14.07
C LEU A 326 -5.16 -5.62 -14.06
N SER A 327 -3.97 -5.94 -14.59
CA SER A 327 -2.87 -4.99 -14.71
C SER A 327 -2.98 -4.09 -15.94
N GLU A 328 -3.85 -4.43 -16.89
CA GLU A 328 -4.03 -3.69 -18.13
C GLU A 328 -4.54 -2.27 -17.85
N GLY A 329 -3.94 -1.26 -18.48
CA GLY A 329 -4.25 0.15 -18.20
C GLY A 329 -3.67 0.75 -16.91
N LEU A 330 -3.14 -0.05 -15.98
CA LEU A 330 -2.47 0.46 -14.77
C LEU A 330 -1.11 1.12 -15.09
N PRO A 331 -0.68 2.13 -14.31
CA PRO A 331 0.64 2.73 -14.48
C PRO A 331 1.75 1.72 -14.19
N TYR A 332 2.92 1.97 -14.78
CA TYR A 332 4.14 1.23 -14.47
C TYR A 332 4.79 1.83 -13.23
N THR A 333 5.45 0.99 -12.43
CA THR A 333 6.33 1.50 -11.38
C THR A 333 7.42 2.38 -11.98
N HIS A 334 7.61 3.59 -11.42
CA HIS A 334 8.67 4.51 -11.82
C HIS A 334 10.07 4.03 -11.44
N LEU A 335 10.15 3.03 -10.56
CA LEU A 335 11.39 2.48 -10.03
C LEU A 335 11.59 1.08 -10.61
N SER A 336 12.33 1.02 -11.73
CA SER A 336 12.82 -0.24 -12.30
C SER A 336 13.87 -0.91 -11.42
N ASN A 337 14.52 -0.15 -10.54
CA ASN A 337 15.59 -0.62 -9.68
C ASN A 337 15.16 -0.54 -8.21
N SER A 338 15.48 -1.59 -7.44
CA SER A 338 15.30 -1.60 -5.99
C SER A 338 16.11 -0.46 -5.35
N ARG A 339 15.46 0.37 -4.52
CA ARG A 339 16.13 1.37 -3.70
C ARG A 339 16.38 0.79 -2.31
N LEU A 340 17.62 0.87 -1.86
CA LEU A 340 17.96 0.55 -0.48
C LEU A 340 17.54 1.73 0.40
N PHE A 341 17.05 1.44 1.61
CA PHE A 341 16.75 2.44 2.63
C PHE A 341 17.58 2.15 3.88
N CYS A 342 18.08 3.21 4.53
CA CYS A 342 18.78 3.08 5.79
C CYS A 342 17.78 2.76 6.91
N ALA A 343 18.03 1.69 7.65
CA ALA A 343 17.16 1.26 8.76
C ALA A 343 17.11 2.26 9.92
N ILE A 344 18.13 3.11 10.08
CA ILE A 344 18.22 4.09 11.17
C ILE A 344 17.56 5.42 10.76
N SER A 345 17.90 5.96 9.58
CA SER A 345 17.38 7.26 9.15
C SER A 345 16.03 7.19 8.44
N GLY A 346 15.65 6.01 7.90
CA GLY A 346 14.47 5.82 7.06
C GLY A 346 14.60 6.43 5.66
N GLU A 347 15.78 6.95 5.32
CA GLU A 347 16.03 7.62 4.04
C GLU A 347 16.62 6.66 3.00
N PRO A 348 16.29 6.84 1.71
CA PRO A 348 16.92 6.07 0.64
C PRO A 348 18.43 6.34 0.58
N PHE A 349 19.20 5.34 0.17
CA PHE A 349 20.62 5.51 -0.16
C PHE A 349 20.74 6.16 -1.55
N ASP A 350 20.35 7.43 -1.67
CA ASP A 350 20.43 8.21 -2.89
C ASP A 350 21.33 9.46 -2.75
N GLY A 351 22.23 9.64 -3.73
CA GLY A 351 23.02 10.87 -3.87
C GLY A 351 24.38 10.89 -3.15
N GLU A 352 25.13 11.97 -3.39
CA GLU A 352 26.50 12.17 -2.89
C GLU A 352 26.55 12.37 -1.37
N ASP A 353 25.47 12.89 -0.78
CA ASP A 353 25.37 13.21 0.66
C ASP A 353 24.85 12.03 1.50
N ASN A 354 24.14 11.07 0.90
CA ASN A 354 23.59 9.88 1.57
C ASN A 354 24.20 8.57 1.02
N ARG A 355 25.51 8.60 0.76
CA ARG A 355 26.24 7.42 0.30
C ARG A 355 26.18 6.29 1.33
N PRO A 356 26.02 5.03 0.89
CA PRO A 356 26.09 3.87 1.76
C PRO A 356 27.44 3.79 2.49
N MET A 357 27.42 3.85 3.82
CA MET A 357 28.56 3.64 4.70
C MET A 357 28.47 2.28 5.39
N MET A 358 29.52 1.48 5.32
CA MET A 358 29.59 0.20 6.01
C MET A 358 30.13 0.41 7.43
N LEU A 359 29.36 0.00 8.43
CA LEU A 359 29.78 -0.02 9.83
C LEU A 359 30.79 -1.15 10.07
N PRO A 360 31.61 -1.09 11.14
CA PRO A 360 32.58 -2.13 11.48
C PRO A 360 31.98 -3.54 11.65
N ASN A 361 30.67 -3.64 11.92
CA ASN A 361 29.95 -4.89 12.05
C ASN A 361 29.32 -5.40 10.72
N GLY A 362 29.54 -4.70 9.60
CA GLY A 362 29.04 -5.09 8.27
C GLY A 362 27.62 -4.64 7.92
N LEU A 363 26.98 -3.81 8.74
CA LEU A 363 25.70 -3.17 8.39
C LEU A 363 25.92 -1.89 7.56
N MET A 364 24.92 -1.54 6.76
CA MET A 364 24.93 -0.34 5.92
C MET A 364 24.14 0.79 6.61
N SER A 365 24.75 1.96 6.74
CA SER A 365 24.16 3.18 7.33
C SER A 365 24.47 4.40 6.45
N THR A 366 23.84 5.55 6.69
CA THR A 366 24.10 6.81 5.97
C THR A 366 24.67 7.87 6.91
N LYS A 367 25.26 8.92 6.32
CA LYS A 367 25.68 10.11 7.08
C LYS A 367 24.50 10.76 7.82
N SER A 368 23.33 10.87 7.16
CA SER A 368 22.11 11.41 7.79
C SER A 368 21.64 10.60 9.01
N ALA A 369 21.91 9.30 9.04
CA ALA A 369 21.60 8.46 10.20
C ALA A 369 22.46 8.85 11.42
N PHE A 370 23.74 9.16 11.23
CA PHE A 370 24.62 9.57 12.33
C PHE A 370 24.27 10.97 12.84
N GLU A 371 23.88 11.89 11.96
CA GLU A 371 23.39 13.22 12.33
C GLU A 371 22.08 13.13 13.14
N LYS A 372 21.13 12.27 12.75
CA LYS A 372 19.89 12.02 13.52
C LYS A 372 20.16 11.40 14.90
N LEU A 373 21.24 10.65 15.03
CA LEU A 373 21.71 10.07 16.29
C LEU A 373 22.53 11.06 17.14
N GLY A 374 22.74 12.31 16.68
CA GLY A 374 23.50 13.33 17.41
C GLY A 374 25.00 13.08 17.46
N LEU A 375 25.53 12.23 16.58
CA LEU A 375 26.94 11.85 16.55
C LEU A 375 27.65 12.65 15.45
N ASN A 376 28.24 13.79 15.82
CA ASN A 376 29.02 14.66 14.94
C ASN A 376 30.50 14.24 14.80
N LYS A 377 30.81 12.97 15.05
CA LYS A 377 32.18 12.40 14.94
C LYS A 377 32.17 11.28 13.91
N ASP A 378 33.32 11.02 13.29
CA ASP A 378 33.50 9.84 12.42
C ASP A 378 33.07 8.57 13.20
N PRO A 379 32.24 7.67 12.63
CA PRO A 379 31.80 6.45 13.30
C PRO A 379 32.94 5.58 13.85
N LYS A 380 34.15 5.70 13.31
CA LYS A 380 35.36 5.02 13.81
C LYS A 380 35.92 5.61 15.11
N GLN A 381 35.51 6.81 15.48
CA GLN A 381 35.99 7.57 16.64
C GLN A 381 34.99 7.64 17.80
N VAL A 382 33.76 7.14 17.62
CA VAL A 382 32.71 7.10 18.66
C VAL A 382 32.95 5.90 19.58
N THR A 383 32.99 6.13 20.90
CA THR A 383 33.26 5.07 21.89
C THR A 383 32.06 4.17 22.13
N GLU A 384 32.27 2.95 22.65
CA GLU A 384 31.16 2.03 22.96
C GLU A 384 30.14 2.61 23.95
N GLU A 385 30.59 3.40 24.91
CA GLU A 385 29.75 4.03 25.92
C GLU A 385 28.89 5.15 25.31
N GLU A 386 29.43 5.91 24.37
CA GLU A 386 28.67 6.88 23.57
C GLU A 386 27.61 6.17 22.71
N TRP A 387 27.96 5.04 22.08
CA TRP A 387 27.03 4.22 21.31
C TRP A 387 25.89 3.64 22.16
N LYS A 388 26.16 3.16 23.39
CA LYS A 388 25.14 2.62 24.31
C LYS A 388 24.14 3.68 24.79
N LYS A 389 24.52 4.97 24.79
CA LYS A 389 23.63 6.08 25.18
C LYS A 389 22.66 6.46 24.08
N VAL A 390 23.03 6.21 22.83
CA VAL A 390 22.32 6.70 21.64
C VAL A 390 21.54 5.59 20.94
N LEU A 391 21.93 4.34 21.13
CA LEU A 391 21.24 3.15 20.59
C LEU A 391 20.45 2.46 21.68
N SER A 392 19.26 1.93 21.34
CA SER A 392 18.57 0.99 22.23
C SER A 392 19.41 -0.28 22.47
N PRO A 393 19.17 -1.04 23.56
CA PRO A 393 19.92 -2.26 23.83
C PRO A 393 19.93 -3.25 22.65
N GLU A 394 18.79 -3.44 21.99
CA GLU A 394 18.65 -4.31 20.82
C GLU A 394 19.40 -3.75 19.59
N GLN A 395 19.31 -2.45 19.33
CA GLN A 395 20.07 -1.81 18.25
C GLN A 395 21.57 -1.85 18.51
N PHE A 396 22.02 -1.68 19.75
CA PHE A 396 23.45 -1.77 20.11
C PHE A 396 23.98 -3.20 19.89
N GLU A 397 23.24 -4.22 20.32
CA GLU A 397 23.60 -5.63 20.07
C GLU A 397 23.71 -5.94 18.57
N ILE A 398 22.72 -5.52 17.77
CA ILE A 398 22.71 -5.76 16.32
C ILE A 398 23.83 -4.96 15.61
N THR A 399 23.94 -3.66 15.90
CA THR A 399 24.78 -2.71 15.14
C THR A 399 26.24 -2.62 15.60
N ARG A 400 26.56 -3.09 16.81
CA ARG A 400 27.93 -3.01 17.38
C ARG A 400 28.49 -4.37 17.77
N LYS A 401 27.66 -5.29 18.27
CA LYS A 401 28.11 -6.65 18.63
C LYS A 401 27.92 -7.70 17.52
N ALA A 402 27.57 -7.26 16.31
CA ALA A 402 27.29 -8.14 15.18
C ALA A 402 26.21 -9.19 15.51
N GLY A 403 25.15 -8.77 16.20
CA GLY A 403 24.01 -9.63 16.57
C GLY A 403 23.24 -10.21 15.37
N THR A 404 23.56 -9.80 14.14
CA THR A 404 23.10 -10.43 12.89
C THR A 404 24.22 -10.48 11.84
N TRP A 405 24.13 -11.42 10.89
CA TRP A 405 25.13 -11.69 9.85
C TRP A 405 25.32 -10.47 8.89
N PRO A 406 26.52 -10.23 8.33
CA PRO A 406 26.76 -9.09 7.44
C PRO A 406 25.90 -9.15 6.17
N ALA A 407 25.47 -7.99 5.66
CA ALA A 407 24.68 -7.91 4.44
C ALA A 407 25.40 -8.60 3.26
N PHE A 408 24.66 -9.40 2.47
CA PHE A 408 25.14 -10.11 1.29
C PHE A 408 26.20 -11.22 1.52
N THR A 409 26.37 -11.72 2.75
CA THR A 409 27.32 -12.82 3.00
C THR A 409 26.72 -14.22 2.82
N LYS A 410 25.44 -14.42 3.15
CA LYS A 410 24.76 -15.71 3.05
C LYS A 410 23.26 -15.53 2.75
N SER A 411 22.70 -16.39 1.92
CA SER A 411 21.25 -16.42 1.70
C SER A 411 20.54 -17.18 2.82
N ILE A 412 19.27 -16.83 3.05
CA ILE A 412 18.43 -17.43 4.10
C ILE A 412 18.22 -18.94 3.86
N ASP A 413 18.10 -19.37 2.59
CA ASP A 413 17.78 -20.76 2.20
C ASP A 413 18.87 -21.46 1.37
N LYS A 414 20.16 -21.33 1.75
CA LYS A 414 21.28 -22.03 1.06
C LYS A 414 21.27 -21.88 -0.46
N ASP A 415 21.01 -20.66 -0.91
CA ASP A 415 20.99 -20.19 -2.29
C ASP A 415 19.84 -20.78 -3.15
N LYS A 416 18.85 -21.45 -2.55
CA LYS A 416 17.71 -22.08 -3.26
C LYS A 416 16.99 -21.14 -4.24
N ASN A 417 16.89 -19.86 -3.90
CA ASN A 417 16.14 -18.87 -4.68
C ASN A 417 17.02 -17.91 -5.49
N ILE A 418 18.35 -18.08 -5.49
CA ILE A 418 19.27 -17.16 -6.15
C ILE A 418 20.29 -17.89 -7.04
N ILE A 419 20.79 -17.19 -8.05
CA ILE A 419 21.89 -17.63 -8.92
C ILE A 419 23.04 -16.64 -8.74
N ARG A 420 24.27 -17.15 -8.67
CA ARG A 420 25.50 -16.36 -8.57
C ARG A 420 26.25 -16.45 -9.90
N LEU A 421 26.53 -15.31 -10.51
CA LEU A 421 27.26 -15.21 -11.77
C LEU A 421 28.52 -14.36 -11.58
N PRO A 422 29.67 -14.74 -12.16
CA PRO A 422 30.84 -13.88 -12.17
C PRO A 422 30.57 -12.62 -13.02
N ASP A 423 30.85 -11.45 -12.47
CA ASP A 423 30.74 -10.16 -13.15
C ASP A 423 32.13 -9.51 -13.23
N HIS A 424 32.62 -9.38 -14.45
CA HIS A 424 33.91 -8.75 -14.79
C HIS A 424 33.76 -7.34 -15.38
N SER A 425 32.54 -6.80 -15.40
CA SER A 425 32.25 -5.50 -16.00
C SER A 425 33.00 -4.38 -15.27
N PHE A 426 33.39 -3.34 -16.02
CA PHE A 426 34.12 -2.17 -15.50
C PHE A 426 35.45 -2.51 -14.81
N GLY A 427 36.09 -3.63 -15.19
CA GLY A 427 37.40 -4.03 -14.66
C GLY A 427 37.37 -4.48 -13.19
N ARG A 428 36.19 -4.74 -12.62
CA ARG A 428 36.02 -5.22 -11.24
C ARG A 428 35.67 -6.70 -11.24
N ILE A 429 36.21 -7.47 -10.30
CA ILE A 429 35.81 -8.87 -10.07
C ILE A 429 34.73 -8.88 -8.99
N ARG A 430 33.49 -9.15 -9.37
CA ARG A 430 32.33 -9.23 -8.46
C ARG A 430 31.54 -10.50 -8.73
N THR A 431 30.68 -10.89 -7.79
CA THR A 431 29.67 -11.93 -8.02
C THR A 431 28.31 -11.27 -8.09
N GLU A 432 27.68 -11.27 -9.26
CA GLU A 432 26.30 -10.85 -9.44
C GLU A 432 25.35 -11.89 -8.83
N VAL A 433 24.37 -11.42 -8.06
CA VAL A 433 23.27 -12.25 -7.55
C VAL A 433 22.02 -11.94 -8.36
N ARG A 434 21.44 -12.98 -8.95
CA ARG A 434 20.17 -12.91 -9.67
C ARG A 434 19.12 -13.79 -8.99
N CYS A 435 17.87 -13.47 -9.22
CA CYS A 435 16.77 -14.32 -8.83
C CYS A 435 16.79 -15.61 -9.66
N SER A 436 16.82 -16.78 -9.02
CA SER A 436 16.76 -18.08 -9.71
C SER A 436 15.46 -18.31 -10.50
N VAL A 437 14.45 -17.51 -10.21
CA VAL A 437 13.09 -17.64 -10.71
C VAL A 437 12.88 -16.78 -11.96
N CYS A 438 13.24 -15.50 -11.93
CA CYS A 438 13.00 -14.55 -13.03
C CYS A 438 14.27 -13.95 -13.64
N ASN A 439 15.46 -14.37 -13.19
CA ASN A 439 16.76 -13.85 -13.61
C ASN A 439 16.95 -12.33 -13.37
N ALA A 440 16.08 -11.69 -12.59
CA ALA A 440 16.20 -10.29 -12.23
C ALA A 440 17.45 -10.06 -11.36
N HIS A 441 18.15 -8.96 -11.61
CA HIS A 441 19.30 -8.54 -10.83
C HIS A 441 18.88 -8.19 -9.39
N LEU A 442 19.44 -8.90 -8.41
CA LEU A 442 19.16 -8.68 -6.98
C LEU A 442 20.28 -7.90 -6.27
N GLY A 443 21.48 -7.85 -6.87
CA GLY A 443 22.62 -7.11 -6.35
C GLY A 443 23.95 -7.81 -6.66
N HIS A 444 25.00 -7.39 -5.96
CA HIS A 444 26.31 -8.03 -6.03
C HIS A 444 26.76 -8.47 -4.64
N VAL A 445 27.33 -9.67 -4.56
CA VAL A 445 28.07 -10.13 -3.40
C VAL A 445 29.51 -9.68 -3.57
N PHE A 446 29.97 -8.92 -2.60
CA PHE A 446 31.35 -8.47 -2.51
C PHE A 446 32.09 -9.46 -1.61
N VAL A 447 33.04 -10.19 -2.18
CA VAL A 447 34.00 -10.94 -1.36
C VAL A 447 34.83 -9.92 -0.61
N TYR A 448 34.85 -9.98 0.72
CA TYR A 448 35.73 -9.13 1.52
C TYR A 448 37.17 -9.42 1.11
N GLY A 449 37.73 -8.50 0.33
CA GLY A 449 39.09 -8.56 -0.15
C GLY A 449 39.78 -7.21 -0.02
N PHE A 450 40.89 -7.16 0.72
CA PHE A 450 41.73 -5.97 0.83
C PHE A 450 42.89 -6.11 -0.18
N ARG A 451 43.09 -5.12 -1.04
CA ARG A 451 44.20 -5.09 -1.99
C ARG A 451 45.12 -3.93 -1.69
N ILE A 452 46.42 -4.21 -1.59
CA ILE A 452 47.47 -3.21 -1.47
C ILE A 452 48.19 -3.14 -2.83
N PRO A 453 47.98 -2.06 -3.60
CA PRO A 453 48.77 -1.84 -4.81
C PRO A 453 50.21 -1.48 -4.43
N ILE A 454 51.19 -2.10 -5.07
CA ILE A 454 52.61 -1.77 -4.96
C ILE A 454 53.16 -1.46 -6.36
N PRO A 455 54.26 -0.69 -6.48
CA PRO A 455 54.74 -0.18 -7.78
C PRO A 455 55.01 -1.24 -8.86
N PHE A 456 55.15 -2.51 -8.46
CA PHE A 456 55.47 -3.64 -9.34
C PHE A 456 54.53 -4.85 -9.12
N GLY A 457 53.30 -4.65 -8.62
CA GLY A 457 52.27 -5.69 -8.49
C GLY A 457 51.20 -5.40 -7.44
N GLU A 458 50.54 -6.44 -6.92
CA GLU A 458 49.50 -6.28 -5.88
C GLU A 458 49.60 -7.36 -4.80
N ILE A 459 49.28 -6.99 -3.55
CA ILE A 459 49.09 -7.93 -2.44
C ILE A 459 47.60 -8.01 -2.14
N ASN A 460 47.04 -9.22 -2.18
CA ASN A 460 45.62 -9.49 -2.04
C ASN A 460 45.35 -10.33 -0.78
N PHE A 461 44.41 -9.88 0.04
CA PHE A 461 43.86 -10.64 1.16
C PHE A 461 42.40 -10.93 0.85
N THR A 462 42.00 -12.19 0.75
CA THR A 462 40.60 -12.59 0.47
C THR A 462 40.09 -13.54 1.53
N LYS A 463 38.90 -13.28 2.05
CA LYS A 463 38.22 -14.21 2.96
C LYS A 463 37.16 -14.99 2.20
N THR A 464 37.29 -16.31 2.15
CA THR A 464 36.32 -17.17 1.45
C THR A 464 35.00 -17.24 2.22
N PRO A 465 33.88 -17.59 1.56
CA PRO A 465 32.60 -17.81 2.22
C PRO A 465 32.63 -18.86 3.34
N GLU A 466 33.57 -19.83 3.29
CA GLU A 466 33.77 -20.82 4.36
C GLU A 466 34.60 -20.32 5.56
N GLY A 467 35.08 -19.07 5.51
CA GLY A 467 35.84 -18.42 6.58
C GLY A 467 37.36 -18.56 6.47
N GLU A 468 37.88 -19.10 5.38
CA GLU A 468 39.33 -19.25 5.16
C GLU A 468 39.95 -17.93 4.71
N THR A 469 41.09 -17.57 5.29
CA THR A 469 41.86 -16.39 4.86
C THR A 469 42.89 -16.83 3.84
N GLN A 470 42.78 -16.30 2.63
CA GLN A 470 43.74 -16.47 1.56
C GLN A 470 44.61 -15.22 1.46
N PHE A 471 45.91 -15.43 1.38
CA PHE A 471 46.91 -14.39 1.13
C PHE A 471 47.54 -14.66 -0.23
N GLY A 472 47.53 -13.66 -1.10
CA GLY A 472 47.99 -13.74 -2.48
C GLY A 472 48.96 -12.63 -2.83
N ILE A 473 50.08 -12.96 -3.46
CA ILE A 473 50.96 -11.97 -4.11
C ILE A 473 50.76 -12.09 -5.62
N GLY A 474 50.40 -10.99 -6.28
CA GLY A 474 50.24 -10.92 -7.73
C GLY A 474 51.55 -11.21 -8.49
N SER A 475 51.44 -11.60 -9.75
CA SER A 475 52.59 -11.86 -10.62
C SER A 475 53.55 -10.67 -10.73
N ASN A 476 54.86 -10.95 -10.81
CA ASN A 476 55.96 -10.00 -11.03
C ASN A 476 56.33 -9.06 -9.88
N VAL A 477 55.90 -9.36 -8.66
CA VAL A 477 56.39 -8.65 -7.46
C VAL A 477 57.83 -9.07 -7.17
N ASN A 478 58.77 -8.12 -7.23
CA ASN A 478 60.17 -8.30 -6.82
C ASN A 478 60.45 -7.40 -5.62
N ILE A 479 60.80 -8.01 -4.49
CA ILE A 479 61.20 -7.32 -3.27
C ILE A 479 62.64 -7.75 -2.98
N ALA A 480 63.58 -6.82 -3.14
CA ALA A 480 64.99 -7.01 -2.79
C ALA A 480 65.63 -8.30 -3.36
N GLY A 481 65.34 -8.65 -4.61
CA GLY A 481 65.95 -9.81 -5.30
C GLY A 481 65.15 -11.12 -5.19
N SER A 482 64.04 -11.11 -4.45
CA SER A 482 63.12 -12.25 -4.32
C SER A 482 61.77 -11.91 -4.94
N GLY A 483 61.20 -12.82 -5.74
CA GLY A 483 59.95 -12.55 -6.45
C GLY A 483 59.13 -13.77 -6.87
N ALA A 484 57.97 -13.49 -7.48
CA ALA A 484 56.95 -14.48 -7.86
C ALA A 484 56.69 -14.46 -9.39
N GLU A 485 56.90 -15.58 -10.10
CA GLU A 485 56.56 -15.70 -11.53
C GLU A 485 55.04 -15.75 -11.79
N SER A 486 54.27 -16.23 -10.81
CA SER A 486 52.81 -16.39 -10.90
C SER A 486 52.17 -16.20 -9.53
N ASN A 487 50.86 -15.94 -9.50
CA ASN A 487 50.09 -15.68 -8.29
C ASN A 487 50.44 -16.65 -7.16
N LEU A 488 51.12 -16.14 -6.13
CA LEU A 488 51.59 -16.92 -5.00
C LEU A 488 50.49 -16.94 -3.94
N GLN A 489 49.80 -18.08 -3.78
CA GLN A 489 48.69 -18.22 -2.83
C GLN A 489 49.08 -19.05 -1.61
N PHE A 490 48.77 -18.50 -0.44
CA PHE A 490 48.88 -19.16 0.86
C PHE A 490 47.48 -19.34 1.42
N SER A 491 47.06 -20.59 1.66
CA SER A 491 45.78 -20.92 2.29
C SER A 491 46.00 -21.48 3.69
N LYS A 492 45.28 -20.97 4.69
CA LYS A 492 45.22 -21.56 6.03
C LYS A 492 43.95 -22.39 6.15
N ASN A 493 44.10 -23.70 6.32
CA ASN A 493 42.95 -24.60 6.52
C ASN A 493 42.52 -24.55 8.00
N LYS A 494 41.29 -25.01 8.31
CA LYS A 494 40.73 -25.01 9.68
C LYS A 494 41.59 -25.67 10.76
N ASN A 495 42.57 -26.50 10.36
CA ASN A 495 43.48 -27.22 11.26
C ASN A 495 44.81 -26.49 11.53
N GLY A 496 44.97 -25.24 11.07
CA GLY A 496 46.17 -24.43 11.34
C GLY A 496 47.36 -24.67 10.41
N THR A 497 47.23 -25.58 9.44
CA THR A 497 48.23 -25.83 8.40
C THR A 497 48.11 -24.81 7.28
N ALA A 498 49.25 -24.22 6.87
CA ALA A 498 49.34 -23.32 5.72
C ALA A 498 49.90 -24.10 4.51
N GLN A 499 49.23 -23.98 3.36
CA GLN A 499 49.68 -24.58 2.09
C GLN A 499 49.99 -23.50 1.06
N ILE A 500 51.08 -23.70 0.31
CA ILE A 500 51.44 -22.90 -0.86
C ILE A 500 50.87 -23.58 -2.09
N GLN A 501 49.93 -22.94 -2.80
CA GLN A 501 49.44 -23.41 -4.10
C GLN A 501 50.02 -22.51 -5.19
N THR A 502 50.93 -23.04 -6.03
CA THR A 502 51.40 -22.32 -7.22
C THR A 502 51.53 -23.25 -8.43
N GLY A 503 51.24 -22.69 -9.62
CA GLY A 503 51.62 -23.26 -10.93
C GLY A 503 53.01 -22.82 -11.40
N GLY A 504 53.67 -21.88 -10.71
CA GLY A 504 55.01 -21.36 -11.01
C GLY A 504 55.82 -21.14 -9.74
N GLY A 505 57.12 -21.44 -9.78
CA GLY A 505 58.01 -21.45 -8.63
C GLY A 505 58.32 -20.08 -8.01
N VAL A 506 58.93 -20.09 -6.82
CA VAL A 506 59.46 -18.90 -6.14
C VAL A 506 60.84 -18.54 -6.72
N LEU A 507 61.09 -17.29 -7.07
CA LEU A 507 62.41 -16.81 -7.51
C LEU A 507 63.17 -16.21 -6.33
N VAL A 508 64.37 -16.73 -6.05
CA VAL A 508 65.31 -16.16 -5.09
C VAL A 508 66.64 -15.94 -5.81
N ASP A 509 67.12 -14.69 -5.86
CA ASP A 509 68.36 -14.29 -6.55
C ASP A 509 68.45 -14.83 -8.00
N GLY A 510 67.34 -14.71 -8.73
CA GLY A 510 67.26 -15.09 -10.15
C GLY A 510 67.21 -16.60 -10.43
N LYS A 511 67.05 -17.47 -9.42
CA LYS A 511 66.86 -18.92 -9.61
C LYS A 511 65.48 -19.39 -9.14
N LYS A 512 64.87 -20.29 -9.91
CA LYS A 512 63.50 -20.82 -9.74
C LYS A 512 63.46 -22.02 -8.77
N PHE A 513 62.61 -21.94 -7.75
CA PHE A 513 62.40 -22.98 -6.72
C PHE A 513 61.00 -23.60 -6.81
N GLY A 514 60.93 -24.93 -6.73
CA GLY A 514 59.75 -25.77 -7.02
C GLY A 514 58.67 -25.85 -5.93
N THR A 515 57.54 -26.47 -6.33
CA THR A 515 56.20 -26.48 -5.74
C THR A 515 55.99 -27.52 -4.61
N ASN A 516 55.05 -27.22 -3.70
CA ASN A 516 54.53 -28.05 -2.58
C ASN A 516 55.43 -28.23 -1.35
N SER A 517 55.54 -27.18 -0.53
CA SER A 517 56.09 -27.26 0.82
C SER A 517 55.01 -26.93 1.87
N THR A 518 54.83 -27.81 2.86
CA THR A 518 54.00 -27.57 4.06
C THR A 518 54.88 -27.19 5.24
N PHE A 519 54.55 -26.10 5.92
CA PHE A 519 55.17 -25.72 7.20
C PHE A 519 54.10 -25.71 8.30
N GLY A 520 54.41 -26.33 9.45
CA GLY A 520 53.47 -26.46 10.57
C GLY A 520 53.54 -25.25 11.51
N GLY A 521 52.42 -24.57 11.71
CA GLY A 521 52.23 -23.61 12.80
C GLY A 521 51.38 -24.23 13.91
N GLY A 522 51.77 -24.03 15.17
CA GLY A 522 51.04 -24.53 16.33
C GLY A 522 49.63 -23.94 16.50
N LYS A 523 48.88 -24.43 17.50
CA LYS A 523 47.45 -24.14 17.73
C LYS A 523 47.06 -22.66 17.91
N GLU A 524 48.01 -21.76 18.16
CA GLU A 524 47.74 -20.32 18.31
C GLU A 524 48.21 -19.45 17.13
N GLY A 525 48.73 -20.07 16.06
CA GLY A 525 49.34 -19.34 14.94
C GLY A 525 50.80 -18.97 15.17
N LEU A 526 51.38 -18.19 14.24
CA LEU A 526 52.74 -17.67 14.35
C LEU A 526 52.78 -16.59 15.45
N ASN A 527 53.34 -16.93 16.60
CA ASN A 527 53.49 -15.99 17.70
C ASN A 527 54.73 -15.12 17.43
N ALA A 528 54.57 -13.79 17.45
CA ALA A 528 55.59 -12.85 16.99
C ALA A 528 56.86 -12.77 17.85
N ASN A 529 56.99 -13.63 18.87
CA ASN A 529 58.08 -13.67 19.85
C ASN A 529 58.58 -15.10 20.15
N THR A 530 58.47 -16.02 19.19
CA THR A 530 58.93 -17.40 19.38
C THR A 530 59.90 -17.83 18.30
N ASP A 531 60.94 -18.55 18.72
CA ASP A 531 61.89 -19.18 17.82
C ASP A 531 61.21 -20.31 17.04
N ILE A 532 61.57 -20.44 15.77
CA ILE A 532 60.98 -21.41 14.84
C ILE A 532 61.97 -22.55 14.64
N GLN A 533 61.53 -23.79 14.88
CA GLN A 533 62.34 -24.99 14.61
C GLN A 533 62.25 -25.38 13.13
N ALA A 534 63.40 -25.43 12.46
CA ALA A 534 63.55 -25.87 11.07
C ALA A 534 64.61 -26.98 11.02
N GLY A 535 64.16 -28.24 11.15
CA GLY A 535 65.06 -29.39 11.23
C GLY A 535 65.85 -29.42 12.55
N LYS A 536 67.19 -29.37 12.48
CA LYS A 536 68.07 -29.23 13.65
C LYS A 536 68.39 -27.78 14.02
N HIS A 537 67.84 -26.82 13.27
CA HIS A 537 68.15 -25.40 13.41
C HIS A 537 67.02 -24.66 14.11
N THR A 538 67.40 -23.85 15.10
CA THR A 538 66.51 -22.89 15.74
C THR A 538 66.66 -21.55 15.03
N LEU A 539 65.59 -21.08 14.39
CA LEU A 539 65.52 -19.76 13.77
C LEU A 539 64.99 -18.77 14.81
N HIS A 540 65.85 -17.86 15.28
CA HIS A 540 65.46 -17.00 16.39
C HIS A 540 64.51 -15.89 15.94
N GLY A 541 63.31 -15.87 16.51
CA GLY A 541 62.19 -15.02 16.09
C GLY A 541 61.78 -14.02 17.16
N GLY A 542 61.43 -12.80 16.77
CA GLY A 542 61.00 -11.75 17.69
C GLY A 542 61.00 -10.36 17.07
N VAL A 543 60.21 -9.44 17.63
CA VAL A 543 60.26 -8.02 17.27
C VAL A 543 61.67 -7.47 17.52
N GLY A 544 62.33 -6.95 16.49
CA GLY A 544 63.70 -6.41 16.56
C GLY A 544 64.82 -7.43 16.36
N LYS A 545 64.51 -8.68 15.99
CA LYS A 545 65.49 -9.75 15.69
C LYS A 545 65.49 -10.17 14.22
N GLU A 546 65.01 -9.31 13.32
CA GLU A 546 64.80 -9.62 11.90
C GLU A 546 66.11 -9.97 11.19
N SER A 547 67.21 -9.29 11.53
CA SER A 547 68.54 -9.58 10.97
C SER A 547 69.09 -10.93 11.44
N THR A 548 68.81 -11.31 12.68
CA THR A 548 69.20 -12.58 13.29
C THR A 548 68.42 -13.73 12.67
N PHE A 549 67.11 -13.57 12.47
CA PHE A 549 66.25 -14.55 11.81
C PHE A 549 66.71 -14.84 10.38
N ILE A 550 67.00 -13.79 9.60
CA ILE A 550 67.52 -13.91 8.23
C ILE A 550 68.90 -14.59 8.23
N GLY A 551 69.76 -14.27 9.21
CA GLY A 551 71.07 -14.91 9.39
C GLY A 551 70.97 -16.41 9.68
N ASP A 552 70.12 -16.80 10.63
CA ASP A 552 69.90 -18.20 11.02
C ASP A 552 69.33 -19.02 9.84
N LEU A 553 68.39 -18.43 9.10
CA LEU A 553 67.81 -19.04 7.91
C LEU A 553 68.85 -19.23 6.81
N THR A 554 69.71 -18.23 6.60
CA THR A 554 70.80 -18.29 5.61
C THR A 554 71.83 -19.38 5.97
N ASN A 555 72.13 -19.54 7.26
CA ASN A 555 73.07 -20.56 7.73
C ASN A 555 72.48 -21.98 7.64
N ALA A 556 71.20 -22.17 7.99
CA ALA A 556 70.51 -23.45 7.83
C ALA A 556 70.49 -23.91 6.36
N ILE A 557 70.24 -22.98 5.43
CA ILE A 557 70.24 -23.25 3.99
C ILE A 557 71.67 -23.56 3.46
N LYS A 558 72.71 -22.96 4.06
CA LYS A 558 74.12 -23.25 3.71
C LYS A 558 74.57 -24.62 4.22
N GLU A 559 74.20 -25.04 5.43
CA GLU A 559 74.57 -26.37 5.94
C GLU A 559 73.86 -27.52 5.19
N GLU A 560 72.61 -27.33 4.75
CA GLU A 560 71.94 -28.31 3.89
C GLU A 560 72.63 -28.48 2.51
N LYS A 561 73.32 -27.44 2.02
CA LYS A 561 74.14 -27.53 0.80
C LYS A 561 75.39 -28.37 0.99
N GLU A 562 76.05 -28.31 2.15
CA GLU A 562 77.30 -29.05 2.38
C GLU A 562 77.07 -30.54 2.59
N ASN A 563 75.94 -30.92 3.22
CA ASN A 563 75.56 -32.32 3.42
C ASN A 563 75.02 -33.03 2.16
N LYS A 564 74.79 -32.31 1.04
CA LYS A 564 74.30 -32.86 -0.24
C LYS A 564 75.35 -32.86 -1.37
N LYS A 565 76.62 -32.58 -1.09
CA LYS A 565 77.69 -32.94 -2.04
C LYS A 565 77.83 -34.46 -2.09
N PRO A 566 77.85 -35.11 -3.27
CA PRO A 566 78.15 -36.53 -3.35
C PRO A 566 79.56 -36.79 -2.78
N LYS A 567 79.68 -37.79 -1.92
CA LYS A 567 80.97 -38.45 -1.68
C LYS A 567 81.42 -39.00 -3.03
N ASN A 568 82.50 -38.45 -3.58
CA ASN A 568 83.29 -39.17 -4.57
C ASN A 568 84.01 -40.34 -3.89
#